data_AF-A0A7V3K3I0-F1
#
_entry.id   AF-A0A7V3K3I0-F1
#
_cell.length_a   1.000
_cell.length_b   1.000
_cell.length_c   1.000
_cell.angle_alpha   90.00
_cell.angle_beta   90.00
_cell.angle_gamma   90.00
#
_symmetry.space_group_name_H-M   'P 1'
#
loop_
_entity.id
_entity.type
_entity.pdbx_description
1 polymer ?
#
loop_
_entity_poly.entity_id
_entity_poly.type
_entity_poly.pdbx_seq_one_letter_code
_entity_poly.pdbx_strand_id
1 'polypeptide(L)'
;AKTAADLLFVDRFRALGCRVEVATEDGSAGRLGLASEVAAALLEEGGVQALAACGPEGLLEAVAALGRRWDVPTEVSREAYMRCGIGVCGSCARDGRLVCKEGPVFRVHPAPAREAEGPMPHLPHLEVVPLAPKG
;
A
#
# COMPACT_ATOMS: atom_id res chain seq x y z
N ALA A 1 9.98 -10.63 8.53
CA ALA A 1 11.03 -10.13 9.45
C ALA A 1 12.40 -10.47 8.84
N LYS A 2 13.49 -9.83 9.27
CA LYS A 2 14.82 -10.22 8.75
C LYS A 2 15.22 -11.59 9.29
N THR A 3 15.08 -11.74 10.62
CA THR A 3 15.34 -12.99 11.34
C THR A 3 14.18 -13.34 12.27
N ALA A 4 14.23 -14.51 12.91
CA ALA A 4 13.26 -14.97 13.89
C ALA A 4 13.24 -14.09 15.15
N ALA A 5 14.38 -13.50 15.52
CA ALA A 5 14.48 -12.62 16.69
C ALA A 5 13.74 -11.29 16.49
N ASP A 6 13.56 -10.87 15.23
CA ASP A 6 12.84 -9.64 14.88
C ASP A 6 11.31 -9.84 14.81
N LEU A 7 10.82 -11.06 15.02
CA LEU A 7 9.39 -11.35 15.00
C LEU A 7 8.72 -10.82 16.27
N LEU A 8 7.72 -9.98 16.08
CA LEU A 8 6.94 -9.40 17.17
C LEU A 8 5.50 -9.91 17.13
N PHE A 9 4.95 -10.14 18.32
CA PHE A 9 3.52 -10.37 18.55
C PHE A 9 2.89 -11.58 17.84
N VAL A 10 3.68 -12.51 17.31
CA VAL A 10 3.18 -13.72 16.63
C VAL A 10 2.15 -14.46 17.47
N ASP A 11 2.47 -14.76 18.73
CA ASP A 11 1.56 -15.48 19.63
C ASP A 11 0.36 -14.64 20.06
N ARG A 12 0.50 -13.31 20.10
CA ARG A 12 -0.64 -12.41 20.37
C ARG A 12 -1.66 -12.45 19.24
N PHE A 13 -1.22 -12.43 17.97
CA PHE A 13 -2.13 -12.57 16.84
C PHE A 13 -2.78 -13.96 16.79
N ARG A 14 -2.02 -15.03 17.10
CA ARG A 14 -2.58 -16.39 17.22
C ARG A 14 -3.65 -16.48 18.31
N ALA A 15 -3.40 -15.86 19.47
CA ALA A 15 -4.35 -15.82 20.59
C ALA A 15 -5.63 -15.04 20.26
N LEU A 16 -5.60 -14.13 19.28
CA LEU A 16 -6.79 -13.46 18.74
C LEU A 16 -7.58 -14.32 17.74
N GLY A 17 -7.11 -15.54 17.45
CA GLY A 17 -7.75 -16.45 16.48
C GLY A 17 -7.37 -16.18 15.02
N CYS A 18 -6.36 -15.35 14.76
CA CYS A 18 -5.89 -15.10 13.39
C CYS A 18 -5.14 -16.32 12.84
N ARG A 19 -5.32 -16.61 11.53
CA ARG A 19 -4.35 -17.42 10.77
C ARG A 19 -3.09 -16.58 10.62
N VAL A 20 -2.00 -16.99 11.28
CA VAL A 20 -0.73 -16.27 11.25
C VAL A 20 0.29 -17.03 10.42
N GLU A 21 0.58 -16.49 9.23
CA GLU A 21 1.72 -16.92 8.41
C GLU A 21 2.93 -16.05 8.75
N VAL A 22 4.08 -16.68 8.97
CA VAL A 22 5.34 -16.01 9.32
C VAL A 22 6.32 -16.15 8.16
N ALA A 23 7.03 -15.08 7.85
CA ALA A 23 8.13 -15.08 6.89
C ALA A 23 9.38 -14.40 7.46
N THR A 24 10.54 -15.02 7.27
CA THR A 24 11.86 -14.47 7.60
C THR A 24 12.78 -14.50 6.39
N GLU A 25 13.49 -13.41 6.14
CA GLU A 25 14.40 -13.29 4.98
C GLU A 25 15.56 -14.30 5.03
N ASP A 26 15.99 -14.71 6.21
CA ASP A 26 17.05 -15.71 6.43
C ASP A 26 16.52 -17.15 6.61
N GLY A 27 15.19 -17.34 6.64
CA GLY A 27 14.55 -18.64 6.85
C GLY A 27 14.62 -19.18 8.27
N SER A 28 15.08 -18.38 9.24
CA SER A 28 15.19 -18.79 10.65
C SER A 28 13.85 -19.09 11.32
N ALA A 29 12.71 -18.61 10.79
CA ALA A 29 11.38 -19.02 11.24
C ALA A 29 10.30 -18.88 10.15
N GLY A 30 9.36 -19.81 10.13
CA GLY A 30 8.27 -19.79 9.16
C GLY A 30 8.77 -20.03 7.74
N ARG A 31 8.24 -19.26 6.78
CA ARG A 31 8.65 -19.33 5.37
C ARG A 31 9.90 -18.50 5.13
N LEU A 32 10.86 -19.05 4.37
CA LEU A 32 11.99 -18.28 3.86
C LEU A 32 11.47 -17.28 2.80
N GLY A 33 11.81 -16.00 2.97
CA GLY A 33 11.50 -14.95 1.99
C GLY A 33 10.73 -13.77 2.57
N LEU A 34 10.01 -13.06 1.69
CA LEU A 34 9.32 -11.81 2.03
C LEU A 34 7.85 -12.04 2.39
N ALA A 35 7.30 -11.19 3.25
CA ALA A 35 5.88 -11.24 3.60
C ALA A 35 4.95 -11.05 2.38
N SER A 36 5.39 -10.28 1.36
CA SER A 36 4.66 -10.09 0.11
C SER A 36 4.56 -11.38 -0.71
N GLU A 37 5.54 -12.27 -0.64
CA GLU A 37 5.50 -13.56 -1.34
C GLU A 37 4.48 -14.50 -0.70
N VAL A 38 4.38 -14.47 0.63
CA VAL A 38 3.33 -15.18 1.37
C VAL A 38 1.95 -14.63 1.01
N ALA A 39 1.81 -13.29 0.96
CA ALA A 39 0.56 -12.66 0.54
C ALA A 39 0.16 -13.07 -0.89
N ALA A 40 1.11 -13.15 -1.82
CA ALA A 40 0.86 -13.62 -3.18
C ALA A 40 0.35 -15.07 -3.22
N ALA A 41 0.98 -15.98 -2.46
CA ALA A 41 0.54 -17.37 -2.38
C ALA A 41 -0.89 -17.49 -1.81
N LEU A 42 -1.24 -16.70 -0.78
CA LEU A 42 -2.60 -16.68 -0.23
C LEU A 42 -3.64 -16.13 -1.21
N LEU A 43 -3.26 -15.14 -2.04
CA LEU A 43 -4.13 -14.64 -3.11
C LEU A 43 -4.36 -15.71 -4.19
N GLU A 44 -3.37 -16.55 -4.48
CA GLU A 44 -3.48 -17.69 -5.40
C GLU A 44 -4.36 -18.81 -4.84
N GLU A 45 -4.32 -19.07 -3.52
CA GLU A 45 -5.25 -19.97 -2.83
C GLU A 45 -6.72 -19.49 -2.93
N GLY A 46 -6.93 -18.18 -3.05
CA GLY A 46 -8.23 -17.55 -3.17
C GLY A 46 -8.91 -17.26 -1.83
N GLY A 47 -10.07 -16.60 -1.88
CA GLY A 47 -10.86 -16.26 -0.68
C GLY A 47 -10.42 -14.97 0.04
N VAL A 48 -9.37 -14.29 -0.42
CA VAL A 48 -8.95 -12.99 0.09
C VAL A 48 -9.89 -11.89 -0.44
N GLN A 49 -10.54 -11.16 0.46
CA GLN A 49 -11.51 -10.11 0.10
C GLN A 49 -10.93 -8.70 0.15
N ALA A 50 -9.84 -8.52 0.88
CA ALA A 50 -9.14 -7.25 1.02
C ALA A 50 -7.69 -7.47 1.44
N LEU A 51 -6.83 -6.51 1.11
CA LEU A 51 -5.45 -6.43 1.59
C LEU A 51 -5.27 -5.15 2.42
N ALA A 52 -4.57 -5.26 3.54
CA ALA A 52 -4.12 -4.13 4.32
C ALA A 52 -2.65 -4.33 4.67
N ALA A 53 -1.82 -3.31 4.47
CA ALA A 53 -0.40 -3.39 4.77
C ALA A 53 0.12 -2.16 5.52
N CYS A 54 1.04 -2.42 6.44
CA CYS A 54 1.90 -1.44 7.10
C CYS A 54 3.34 -1.99 7.11
N GLY A 55 4.33 -1.11 7.18
CA GLY A 55 5.73 -1.50 7.19
C GLY A 55 6.58 -0.73 6.17
N PRO A 56 7.79 -1.23 5.87
CA PRO A 56 8.73 -0.57 4.97
C PRO A 56 8.14 -0.31 3.59
N GLU A 57 8.59 0.76 2.92
CA GLU A 57 8.02 1.19 1.64
C GLU A 57 7.95 0.07 0.60
N GLY A 58 9.01 -0.73 0.47
CA GLY A 58 9.05 -1.84 -0.49
C GLY A 58 7.96 -2.89 -0.24
N LEU A 59 7.59 -3.15 1.03
CA LEU A 59 6.48 -4.06 1.36
C LEU A 59 5.15 -3.43 0.92
N LEU A 60 4.95 -2.14 1.19
CA LEU A 60 3.73 -1.44 0.83
C LEU A 60 3.54 -1.35 -0.69
N GLU A 61 4.61 -1.11 -1.44
CA GLU A 61 4.60 -1.12 -2.91
C GLU A 61 4.30 -2.52 -3.47
N ALA A 62 4.92 -3.56 -2.90
CA ALA A 62 4.66 -4.94 -3.30
C ALA A 62 3.19 -5.32 -3.06
N VAL A 63 2.65 -5.07 -1.87
CA VAL A 63 1.23 -5.36 -1.57
C VAL A 63 0.29 -4.53 -2.44
N ALA A 64 0.59 -3.26 -2.69
CA ALA A 64 -0.19 -2.44 -3.61
C ALA A 64 -0.19 -3.01 -5.04
N ALA A 65 0.93 -3.56 -5.50
CA ALA A 65 1.02 -4.21 -6.81
C ALA A 65 0.19 -5.51 -6.84
N LEU A 66 0.22 -6.32 -5.76
CA LEU A 66 -0.63 -7.49 -5.62
C LEU A 66 -2.12 -7.09 -5.66
N GLY A 67 -2.52 -6.08 -4.89
CA GLY A 67 -3.88 -5.55 -4.90
C GLY A 67 -4.39 -5.20 -6.29
N ARG A 68 -3.57 -4.51 -7.09
CA ARG A 68 -3.88 -4.18 -8.49
C ARG A 68 -3.93 -5.42 -9.39
N ARG A 69 -3.02 -6.38 -9.23
CA ARG A 69 -2.94 -7.56 -10.10
C ARG A 69 -4.11 -8.52 -9.89
N TRP A 70 -4.59 -8.68 -8.65
CA TRP A 70 -5.70 -9.57 -8.31
C TRP A 70 -7.06 -8.85 -8.20
N ASP A 71 -7.10 -7.54 -8.48
CA ASP A 71 -8.28 -6.68 -8.36
C ASP A 71 -8.96 -6.78 -6.97
N VAL A 72 -8.13 -6.74 -5.93
CA VAL A 72 -8.57 -6.84 -4.53
C VAL A 72 -8.50 -5.46 -3.87
N PRO A 73 -9.57 -5.00 -3.17
CA PRO A 73 -9.54 -3.78 -2.38
C PRO A 73 -8.32 -3.74 -1.45
N THR A 74 -7.47 -2.73 -1.61
CA THR A 74 -6.18 -2.69 -0.93
C THR A 74 -5.93 -1.33 -0.27
N GLU A 75 -5.51 -1.35 0.98
CA GLU A 75 -5.14 -0.16 1.76
C GLU A 75 -3.70 -0.26 2.27
N VAL A 76 -2.95 0.82 2.17
CA VAL A 76 -1.55 0.89 2.64
C VAL A 76 -1.37 2.06 3.60
N SER A 77 -0.79 1.78 4.76
CA SER A 77 -0.45 2.79 5.76
C SER A 77 0.94 3.33 5.48
N ARG A 78 1.02 4.51 4.87
CA ARG A 78 2.29 5.17 4.49
C ARG A 78 2.87 5.93 5.67
N GLU A 79 4.20 5.90 5.73
CA GLU A 79 4.98 6.75 6.64
C GLU A 79 5.56 7.94 5.88
N ALA A 80 5.71 9.06 6.59
CA ALA A 80 6.38 10.27 6.11
C ALA A 80 6.96 11.02 7.30
N TYR A 81 7.95 11.89 7.05
CA TYR A 81 8.52 12.71 8.11
C TYR A 81 7.48 13.72 8.66
N MET A 82 7.02 13.50 9.89
CA MET A 82 6.02 14.36 10.53
C MET A 82 6.66 15.26 11.58
N ARG A 83 6.61 16.58 11.35
CA ARG A 83 6.98 17.59 12.37
C ARG A 83 5.76 18.01 13.18
N CYS A 84 4.74 18.57 12.52
CA CYS A 84 3.56 19.12 13.22
C CYS A 84 2.44 18.09 13.48
N GLY A 85 2.29 17.09 12.62
CA GLY A 85 1.19 16.11 12.72
C GLY A 85 -0.24 16.66 12.49
N ILE A 86 -0.42 17.97 12.25
CA ILE A 86 -1.73 18.63 12.16
C ILE A 86 -1.96 19.38 10.84
N GLY A 87 -1.13 19.11 9.82
CA GLY A 87 -1.33 19.63 8.47
C GLY A 87 -0.91 21.08 8.23
N VAL A 88 -0.19 21.72 9.15
CA VAL A 88 0.22 23.14 9.01
C VAL A 88 1.60 23.33 8.38
N CYS A 89 2.54 22.42 8.61
CA CYS A 89 3.94 22.63 8.22
C CYS A 89 4.35 22.01 6.88
N GLY A 90 3.54 21.10 6.32
CA GLY A 90 3.85 20.41 5.06
C GLY A 90 4.99 19.38 5.10
N SER A 91 5.65 19.14 6.23
CA SER A 91 6.81 18.22 6.29
C SER A 91 6.50 16.79 5.86
N CYS A 92 5.24 16.37 6.02
CA CYS A 92 4.75 15.04 5.67
C CYS A 92 4.12 15.01 4.27
N ALA A 93 4.43 15.98 3.40
CA ALA A 93 3.94 16.00 2.04
C ALA A 93 4.53 14.82 1.25
N ARG A 94 3.66 14.06 0.60
CA ARG A 94 4.00 12.92 -0.26
C ARG A 94 2.97 12.81 -1.36
N ASP A 95 3.43 12.71 -2.61
CA ASP A 95 2.57 12.61 -3.80
C ASP A 95 1.50 13.71 -3.87
N GLY A 96 1.88 14.93 -3.47
CA GLY A 96 0.98 16.10 -3.43
C GLY A 96 -0.04 16.11 -2.29
N ARG A 97 0.00 15.12 -1.38
CA ARG A 97 -0.92 14.99 -0.25
C ARG A 97 -0.19 15.08 1.09
N LEU A 98 -0.86 15.58 2.12
CA LEU A 98 -0.32 15.62 3.49
C LEU A 98 -0.66 14.33 4.23
N VAL A 99 0.32 13.46 4.47
CA VAL A 99 0.09 12.16 5.15
C VAL A 99 -0.60 12.32 6.50
N CYS A 100 -0.26 13.34 7.30
CA CYS A 100 -0.90 13.55 8.62
C CYS A 100 -2.35 14.06 8.57
N LYS A 101 -2.82 14.57 7.42
CA LYS A 101 -4.17 15.15 7.26
C LYS A 101 -5.07 14.31 6.36
N GLU A 102 -4.50 13.76 5.29
CA GLU A 102 -5.22 12.99 4.26
C GLU A 102 -4.95 11.48 4.35
N GLY A 103 -3.92 11.07 5.11
CA GLY A 103 -3.58 9.68 5.37
C GLY A 103 -3.76 9.31 6.85
N PRO A 104 -2.91 8.43 7.41
CA PRO A 104 -1.77 7.74 6.77
C PRO A 104 -2.18 6.56 5.89
N VAL A 105 -3.45 6.15 5.95
CA VAL A 105 -3.99 5.03 5.18
C VAL A 105 -4.49 5.54 3.84
N PHE A 106 -3.92 5.00 2.76
CA PHE A 106 -4.29 5.33 1.39
C PHE A 106 -4.82 4.10 0.68
N ARG A 107 -5.92 4.26 -0.06
CA ARG A 107 -6.47 3.22 -0.93
C ARG A 107 -5.62 3.08 -2.17
N VAL A 108 -5.36 1.84 -2.55
CA VAL A 108 -4.74 1.49 -3.81
C VAL A 108 -5.85 1.33 -4.83
N HIS A 109 -5.88 2.23 -5.80
CA HIS A 109 -6.81 2.09 -6.93
C HIS A 109 -6.36 0.94 -7.83
N PRO A 110 -7.30 0.18 -8.42
CA PRO A 110 -6.97 -0.79 -9.46
C PRO A 110 -6.16 -0.08 -10.55
N ALA A 111 -5.22 -0.79 -11.18
CA ALA A 111 -4.64 -0.26 -12.41
C ALA A 111 -5.79 -0.04 -13.41
N PRO A 112 -5.82 1.07 -14.17
CA PRO A 112 -6.70 1.10 -15.34
C PRO A 112 -6.41 -0.17 -16.15
N ALA A 113 -7.46 -0.90 -16.51
CA ALA A 113 -7.33 -2.06 -17.40
C ALA A 113 -6.41 -1.64 -18.55
N ARG A 114 -5.33 -2.37 -18.80
CA ARG A 114 -4.30 -1.98 -19.78
C ARG A 114 -4.99 -1.61 -21.08
N GLU A 115 -5.13 -0.31 -21.36
CA GLU A 115 -5.21 0.15 -22.74
C GLU A 115 -3.88 -0.31 -23.34
N ALA A 116 -3.97 -1.12 -24.40
CA ALA A 116 -2.80 -1.64 -25.09
C ALA A 116 -1.77 -0.52 -25.30
N GLU A 117 -0.49 -0.82 -25.08
CA GLU A 117 0.63 0.09 -25.34
C GLU A 117 0.46 0.74 -26.73
N GLY A 118 0.00 1.98 -26.75
CA GLY A 118 -0.17 2.84 -27.90
C GLY A 118 0.35 4.23 -27.55
N PRO A 119 0.93 4.98 -28.50
CA PRO A 119 1.55 6.25 -28.21
C PRO A 119 0.51 7.23 -27.64
N MET A 120 0.88 7.90 -26.55
CA MET A 120 0.11 8.96 -25.90
C MET A 120 -0.51 9.91 -26.96
N PRO A 121 -1.85 10.10 -26.98
CA PRO A 121 -2.42 11.14 -27.79
C PRO A 121 -1.91 12.48 -27.28
N HIS A 122 -1.28 13.22 -28.18
CA HIS A 122 -0.93 14.62 -28.03
C HIS A 122 -2.21 15.39 -27.68
N LEU A 123 -2.32 15.82 -26.43
CA LEU A 123 -3.38 16.75 -26.01
C LEU A 123 -3.06 18.12 -26.63
N PRO A 124 -3.84 18.64 -27.60
CA PRO A 124 -3.73 20.03 -27.96
C PRO A 124 -4.25 20.85 -26.77
N HIS A 125 -3.38 21.73 -26.26
CA HIS A 125 -3.69 22.96 -25.51
C HIS A 125 -4.98 22.93 -24.67
N LEU A 126 -4.80 22.72 -23.36
CA LEU A 126 -5.82 22.99 -22.34
C LEU A 126 -6.34 24.43 -22.51
N GLU A 127 -7.56 24.61 -23.03
CA GLU A 127 -8.28 25.87 -22.88
C GLU A 127 -8.68 26.02 -21.42
N VAL A 128 -8.11 27.02 -20.75
CA VAL A 128 -8.49 27.41 -19.41
C VAL A 128 -9.86 28.08 -19.50
N VAL A 129 -10.92 27.38 -19.09
CA VAL A 129 -12.25 27.99 -18.93
C VAL A 129 -12.22 28.86 -17.66
N PRO A 130 -12.43 30.19 -17.74
CA PRO A 130 -12.47 31.03 -16.56
C PRO A 130 -13.71 30.71 -15.72
N LEU A 131 -13.52 30.53 -14.41
CA LEU A 131 -14.61 30.42 -13.45
C LEU A 131 -15.43 31.73 -13.45
N ALA A 132 -16.73 31.62 -13.74
CA ALA A 132 -17.67 32.72 -13.60
C ALA A 132 -17.70 33.22 -12.13
N PRO A 133 -17.82 34.54 -11.89
CA PRO A 133 -17.93 35.06 -10.53
C PRO A 133 -19.21 34.56 -9.88
N LYS A 134 -19.09 34.05 -8.66
CA LYS A 134 -20.24 33.75 -7.81
C LYS A 134 -20.89 35.09 -7.43
N GLY A 135 -22.15 35.26 -7.83
CA GLY A 135 -23.00 36.39 -7.40
C GLY A 135 -23.34 36.35 -5.92
#